data_AF-A0AAU6YQ13-F1
#
_entry.id   AF-A0AAU6YQ13-F1
#
_cell.length_a   1.000
_cell.length_b   1.000
_cell.length_c   1.000
_cell.angle_alpha   90.00
_cell.angle_beta   90.00
_cell.angle_gamma   90.00
#
_symmetry.space_group_name_H-M   'P 1'
#
loop_
_entity.id
_entity.type
_entity.pdbx_description
1 polymer ?
#
loop_
_entity_poly.entity_id
_entity_poly.type
_entity_poly.pdbx_seq_one_letter_code
_entity_poly.pdbx_strand_id
1 'polypeptide(L)'
;MNQPQGTLATLAMTATLYSLAAQAGTYPDYGYAPPDSYEGTKFTLSQNYPTSPPNGVPAFFGKLPAKRDNNFETWRPYMEAAKRYCLEGNVEADWYVQHNKVRQWYHMPWQHYGPLGREGIHGLTKEAQIQVKQLASTQTATGQTYAVGIYNDIGAYTIGQVWKDPNNPDPSHTAQPNSFANGTVVCKALFADIDRSTVPFLANPVLWQGYITDTFTSANRKLKDVALIQMDVAVRDTRIAETGWIFGTFQYNGAMSGKASWDNLVPVGVMWGNDPQVTSNEYTNPQPTQTRINKALQQTAINADTRELPPTHLGWNGRLNGPVDNPNSSCLSCHATAEAPQVAIMNPLFQKNPPKPGSAEWMKWFQNIPAGHAFTPGTQSTDYSLQMSGGLVNFYQWKCDMSGIYADGSNACAKVASMKLKMSVPGKAAQQPVQRVMRDPSLEQLLE
;
A
#
# COMPACT_ATOMS: atom_id res chain seq x y z
N MET A 1 -72.78 16.40 -49.19
CA MET A 1 -72.71 15.31 -48.18
C MET A 1 -71.25 14.93 -48.00
N ASN A 2 -70.85 14.74 -46.75
CA ASN A 2 -69.61 14.14 -46.25
C ASN A 2 -68.39 15.07 -46.02
N GLN A 3 -67.84 14.89 -44.81
CA GLN A 3 -66.97 15.75 -44.01
C GLN A 3 -65.58 16.04 -44.62
N PRO A 4 -64.92 17.14 -44.22
CA PRO A 4 -63.47 17.21 -44.12
C PRO A 4 -62.98 16.97 -42.69
N GLN A 5 -61.93 16.16 -42.62
CA GLN A 5 -61.25 15.64 -41.46
C GLN A 5 -60.54 16.74 -40.65
N GLY A 6 -60.74 16.73 -39.32
CA GLY A 6 -59.95 17.53 -38.39
C GLY A 6 -58.58 16.92 -38.17
N THR A 7 -57.53 17.66 -38.51
CA THR A 7 -56.13 17.30 -38.28
C THR A 7 -55.76 17.68 -36.84
N LEU A 8 -55.58 16.68 -35.97
CA LEU A 8 -55.02 16.85 -34.63
C LEU A 8 -53.49 16.97 -34.76
N ALA A 9 -52.97 18.15 -34.43
CA ALA A 9 -51.55 18.44 -34.34
C ALA A 9 -50.95 17.72 -33.10
N THR A 10 -50.09 16.75 -33.34
CA THR A 10 -49.28 16.07 -32.33
C THR A 10 -48.10 16.97 -31.94
N LEU A 11 -48.14 17.51 -30.72
CA LEU A 11 -47.01 18.18 -30.09
C LEU A 11 -45.94 17.12 -29.74
N ALA A 12 -44.88 17.05 -30.52
CA ALA A 12 -43.72 16.22 -30.21
C ALA A 12 -42.88 16.90 -29.12
N MET A 13 -43.04 16.46 -27.86
CA MET A 13 -42.07 16.77 -26.79
C MET A 13 -40.80 15.97 -27.07
N THR A 14 -39.81 16.61 -27.69
CA THR A 14 -38.42 16.14 -27.72
C THR A 14 -37.85 16.20 -26.31
N ALA A 15 -37.91 15.09 -25.60
CA ALA A 15 -37.10 14.87 -24.41
C ALA A 15 -35.63 14.81 -24.85
N THR A 16 -34.89 15.89 -24.61
CA THR A 16 -33.43 15.89 -24.68
C THR A 16 -32.90 14.92 -23.62
N LEU A 17 -32.57 13.71 -24.05
CA LEU A 17 -31.76 12.77 -23.30
C LEU A 17 -30.39 13.42 -23.08
N TYR A 18 -30.20 14.00 -21.89
CA TYR A 18 -28.86 14.23 -21.38
C TYR A 18 -28.21 12.86 -21.24
N SER A 19 -27.31 12.55 -22.16
CA SER A 19 -26.34 11.48 -21.98
C SER A 19 -25.51 11.83 -20.74
N LEU A 20 -25.88 11.24 -19.61
CA LEU A 20 -25.00 11.11 -18.45
C LEU A 20 -23.76 10.37 -18.95
N ALA A 21 -22.71 11.12 -19.30
CA ALA A 21 -21.37 10.58 -19.33
C ALA A 21 -21.17 9.90 -17.97
N ALA A 22 -20.92 8.59 -17.99
CA ALA A 22 -20.69 7.81 -16.78
C ALA A 22 -19.64 8.53 -15.93
N GLN A 23 -20.06 9.16 -14.84
CA GLN A 23 -19.15 9.64 -13.82
C GLN A 23 -18.42 8.41 -13.31
N ALA A 24 -17.10 8.37 -13.47
CA ALA A 24 -16.25 7.51 -12.66
C ALA A 24 -16.70 7.70 -11.21
N GLY A 25 -17.04 6.61 -10.52
CA GLY A 25 -17.72 6.69 -9.24
C GLY A 25 -16.88 7.47 -8.23
N THR A 26 -17.42 8.53 -7.66
CA THR A 26 -16.76 9.25 -6.58
C THR A 26 -16.68 8.34 -5.34
N TYR A 27 -15.48 8.09 -4.85
CA TYR A 27 -15.22 7.30 -3.65
C TYR A 27 -15.18 8.19 -2.41
N PRO A 28 -15.67 7.70 -1.24
CA PRO A 28 -15.54 8.42 0.03
C PRO A 28 -14.08 8.70 0.41
N ASP A 29 -13.86 9.89 0.97
CA ASP A 29 -12.54 10.36 1.38
C ASP A 29 -11.96 9.52 2.53
N TYR A 30 -12.77 9.32 3.57
CA TYR A 30 -12.38 8.65 4.80
C TYR A 30 -13.56 7.90 5.42
N GLY A 31 -13.26 6.94 6.30
CA GLY A 31 -14.27 6.17 7.05
C GLY A 31 -14.57 6.76 8.43
N TYR A 32 -13.63 7.56 8.96
CA TYR A 32 -13.70 8.12 10.30
C TYR A 32 -13.53 9.62 10.27
N ALA A 33 -14.65 10.34 10.29
CA ALA A 33 -14.65 11.78 10.44
C ALA A 33 -14.01 12.18 11.78
N PRO A 34 -13.14 13.21 11.82
CA PRO A 34 -12.70 13.78 13.09
C PRO A 34 -13.88 14.37 13.86
N PRO A 35 -13.77 14.56 15.19
CA PRO A 35 -14.83 15.15 16.00
C PRO A 35 -15.16 16.57 15.53
N ASP A 36 -16.38 17.05 15.79
CA ASP A 36 -16.83 18.40 15.39
C ASP A 36 -15.96 19.52 15.96
N SER A 37 -15.24 19.27 17.06
CA SER A 37 -14.27 20.21 17.65
C SER A 37 -12.96 20.35 16.84
N TYR A 38 -12.75 19.53 15.81
CA TYR A 38 -11.60 19.63 14.93
C TYR A 38 -11.87 20.64 13.79
N GLU A 39 -11.23 21.81 13.90
CA GLU A 39 -11.37 22.93 12.96
C GLU A 39 -10.30 22.94 11.85
N GLY A 40 -9.42 21.94 11.81
CA GLY A 40 -8.34 21.85 10.83
C GLY A 40 -8.78 21.31 9.47
N THR A 41 -7.84 21.26 8.52
CA THR A 41 -8.07 20.72 7.18
C THR A 41 -8.46 19.24 7.25
N LYS A 42 -9.55 18.89 6.57
CA LYS A 42 -9.98 17.49 6.43
C LYS A 42 -9.35 16.88 5.18
N PHE A 43 -9.08 15.58 5.27
CA PHE A 43 -8.56 14.81 4.15
C PHE A 43 -9.54 14.80 2.98
N THR A 44 -9.01 14.93 1.76
CA THR A 44 -9.75 14.71 0.52
C THR A 44 -9.00 13.70 -0.33
N LEU A 45 -9.71 12.71 -0.84
CA LEU A 45 -9.14 11.69 -1.70
C LEU A 45 -8.84 12.28 -3.07
N SER A 46 -7.56 12.50 -3.35
CA SER A 46 -7.10 12.73 -4.73
C SER A 46 -7.38 11.50 -5.61
N GLN A 47 -8.50 11.54 -6.34
CA GLN A 47 -9.09 10.42 -7.07
C GLN A 47 -9.42 10.73 -8.54
N ASN A 48 -8.94 11.87 -9.06
CA ASN A 48 -9.13 12.28 -10.46
C ASN A 48 -8.15 11.55 -11.39
N TYR A 49 -8.21 10.21 -11.42
CA TYR A 49 -7.24 9.38 -12.13
C TYR A 49 -7.14 9.76 -13.62
N PRO A 50 -5.92 9.77 -14.20
CA PRO A 50 -5.74 10.05 -15.62
C PRO A 50 -6.57 9.10 -16.51
N THR A 51 -7.21 9.64 -17.54
CA THR A 51 -7.99 8.86 -18.52
C THR A 51 -7.17 8.43 -19.74
N SER A 52 -5.95 8.94 -19.86
CA SER A 52 -4.97 8.57 -20.89
C SER A 52 -3.63 8.28 -20.21
N PRO A 53 -2.84 7.32 -20.74
CA PRO A 53 -1.56 6.97 -20.15
C PRO A 53 -0.60 8.17 -20.23
N PRO A 54 0.01 8.60 -19.11
CA PRO A 54 1.04 9.63 -19.14
C PRO A 54 2.26 9.20 -19.96
N ASN A 55 2.95 10.17 -20.55
CA ASN A 55 4.12 9.92 -21.38
C ASN A 55 5.43 9.99 -20.56
N GLY A 56 6.35 9.07 -20.84
CA GLY A 56 7.70 9.08 -20.26
C GLY A 56 7.82 8.40 -18.90
N VAL A 57 8.99 8.54 -18.29
CA VAL A 57 9.30 8.01 -16.95
C VAL A 57 9.94 9.11 -16.10
N PRO A 58 9.87 9.04 -14.75
CA PRO A 58 10.51 10.00 -13.89
C PRO A 58 12.00 10.20 -14.19
N ALA A 59 12.50 11.44 -14.17
CA ALA A 59 13.88 11.75 -14.54
C ALA A 59 14.93 10.99 -13.72
N PHE A 60 14.62 10.62 -12.46
CA PHE A 60 15.54 9.85 -11.63
C PHE A 60 15.78 8.42 -12.13
N PHE A 61 14.99 7.90 -13.09
CA PHE A 61 15.23 6.60 -13.73
C PHE A 61 16.61 6.52 -14.39
N GLY A 62 17.16 7.66 -14.84
CA GLY A 62 18.52 7.76 -15.37
C GLY A 62 19.62 7.55 -14.31
N LYS A 63 19.28 7.50 -13.02
CA LYS A 63 20.20 7.22 -11.91
C LYS A 63 20.22 5.76 -11.48
N LEU A 64 19.44 4.89 -12.14
CA LEU A 64 19.51 3.46 -11.89
C LEU A 64 20.97 2.99 -12.09
N PRO A 65 21.58 2.28 -11.13
CA PRO A 65 22.98 1.89 -11.26
C PRO A 65 23.14 0.89 -12.42
N ALA A 66 24.21 1.07 -13.20
CA ALA A 66 24.53 0.20 -14.33
C ALA A 66 24.78 -1.25 -13.90
N LYS A 67 25.45 -1.41 -12.75
CA LYS A 67 25.61 -2.70 -12.06
C LYS A 67 24.77 -2.68 -10.79
N ARG A 68 23.86 -3.64 -10.68
CA ARG A 68 23.04 -3.87 -9.50
C ARG A 68 23.77 -4.87 -8.61
N ASP A 69 24.35 -4.38 -7.52
CA ASP A 69 24.97 -5.21 -6.50
C ASP A 69 24.60 -4.71 -5.09
N ASN A 70 25.05 -5.44 -4.08
CA ASN A 70 24.69 -5.19 -2.69
C ASN A 70 25.47 -4.01 -2.04
N ASN A 71 26.22 -3.24 -2.82
CA ASN A 71 26.85 -2.01 -2.34
C ASN A 71 25.85 -0.85 -2.40
N PHE A 72 25.34 -0.43 -1.25
CA PHE A 72 24.34 0.64 -1.16
C PHE A 72 24.82 1.98 -1.73
N GLU A 73 26.12 2.27 -1.70
CA GLU A 73 26.64 3.54 -2.24
C GLU A 73 26.43 3.68 -3.75
N THR A 74 26.35 2.56 -4.49
CA THR A 74 26.00 2.58 -5.92
C THR A 74 24.54 2.97 -6.15
N TRP A 75 23.68 2.69 -5.17
CA TRP A 75 22.24 2.96 -5.18
C TRP A 75 21.87 4.29 -4.52
N ARG A 76 22.71 4.84 -3.65
CA ARG A 76 22.43 6.08 -2.90
C ARG A 76 21.94 7.22 -3.80
N PRO A 77 22.55 7.51 -4.98
CA PRO A 77 22.05 8.56 -5.86
C PRO A 77 20.63 8.33 -6.38
N TYR A 78 20.26 7.06 -6.64
CA TYR A 78 18.92 6.67 -7.05
C TYR A 78 17.92 6.84 -5.90
N MET A 79 18.24 6.30 -4.72
CA MET A 79 17.40 6.40 -3.53
C MET A 79 17.15 7.86 -3.11
N GLU A 80 18.19 8.69 -3.07
CA GLU A 80 18.04 10.12 -2.74
C GLU A 80 17.21 10.88 -3.79
N ALA A 81 17.29 10.49 -5.06
CA ALA A 81 16.45 11.07 -6.10
C ALA A 81 14.99 10.59 -6.03
N ALA A 82 14.75 9.32 -5.68
CA ALA A 82 13.41 8.81 -5.41
C ALA A 82 12.78 9.48 -4.18
N LYS A 83 13.55 9.70 -3.10
CA LYS A 83 13.14 10.48 -1.92
C LYS A 83 12.68 11.87 -2.33
N ARG A 84 13.53 12.62 -3.04
CA ARG A 84 13.18 13.96 -3.54
C ARG A 84 11.96 13.95 -4.42
N TYR A 85 11.82 12.95 -5.31
CA TYR A 85 10.63 12.80 -6.13
C TYR A 85 9.36 12.63 -5.28
N CYS A 86 9.41 11.85 -4.20
CA CYS A 86 8.28 11.70 -3.27
C CYS A 86 7.97 12.97 -2.47
N LEU A 87 8.98 13.74 -2.08
CA LEU A 87 8.81 14.89 -1.17
C LEU A 87 8.47 16.20 -1.87
N GLU A 88 8.96 16.41 -3.09
CA GLU A 88 8.83 17.68 -3.81
C GLU A 88 7.36 18.05 -4.09
N GLY A 89 6.96 19.21 -3.55
CA GLY A 89 5.59 19.72 -3.58
C GLY A 89 4.67 19.09 -2.53
N ASN A 90 4.98 17.90 -2.03
CA ASN A 90 4.17 17.21 -1.01
C ASN A 90 4.44 17.76 0.39
N VAL A 91 5.70 18.09 0.71
CA VAL A 91 6.05 18.70 2.00
C VAL A 91 5.40 20.08 2.14
N GLU A 92 5.43 20.89 1.08
CA GLU A 92 4.83 22.23 1.05
C GLU A 92 3.30 22.20 1.09
N ALA A 93 2.69 21.13 0.60
CA ALA A 93 1.25 20.89 0.65
C ALA A 93 0.81 20.18 1.95
N ASP A 94 1.71 19.97 2.92
CA ASP A 94 1.46 19.18 4.13
C ASP A 94 0.85 17.80 3.83
N TRP A 95 1.28 17.20 2.71
CA TRP A 95 0.79 15.95 2.15
C TRP A 95 -0.72 15.89 1.82
N TYR A 96 -1.41 17.03 1.78
CA TYR A 96 -2.69 17.15 1.09
C TYR A 96 -2.45 17.19 -0.42
N VAL A 97 -2.17 16.03 -1.00
CA VAL A 97 -1.48 15.93 -2.30
C VAL A 97 -2.28 16.47 -3.49
N GLN A 98 -3.59 16.67 -3.36
CA GLN A 98 -4.42 17.39 -4.32
C GLN A 98 -4.02 18.88 -4.45
N HIS A 99 -3.23 19.40 -3.51
CA HIS A 99 -2.70 20.76 -3.49
C HIS A 99 -1.22 20.84 -3.91
N ASN A 100 -0.61 19.72 -4.30
CA ASN A 100 0.76 19.71 -4.81
C ASN A 100 0.83 20.50 -6.14
N LYS A 101 1.70 21.52 -6.17
CA LYS A 101 1.87 22.43 -7.32
C LYS A 101 2.93 21.99 -8.33
N VAL A 102 3.71 20.97 -8.00
CA VAL A 102 4.80 20.45 -8.84
C VAL A 102 4.32 19.27 -9.68
N ARG A 103 3.59 18.33 -9.09
CA ARG A 103 3.06 17.15 -9.77
C ARG A 103 1.78 16.66 -9.11
N GLN A 104 0.95 16.00 -9.91
CA GLN A 104 -0.27 15.37 -9.43
C GLN A 104 0.06 14.02 -8.78
N TRP A 105 -0.62 13.75 -7.67
CA TRP A 105 -0.51 12.53 -6.88
C TRP A 105 -1.90 12.03 -6.55
N TYR A 106 -2.05 10.73 -6.42
CA TYR A 106 -3.34 10.07 -6.31
C TYR A 106 -3.34 9.04 -5.20
N HIS A 107 -4.50 8.81 -4.61
CA HIS A 107 -4.70 7.80 -3.57
C HIS A 107 -5.40 6.58 -4.15
N MET A 108 -5.22 5.42 -3.54
CA MET A 108 -6.02 4.23 -3.86
C MET A 108 -7.48 4.41 -3.38
N PRO A 109 -8.53 3.97 -4.11
CA PRO A 109 -9.89 4.04 -3.57
C PRO A 109 -10.11 2.93 -2.51
N TRP A 110 -11.29 2.95 -1.88
CA TRP A 110 -11.77 1.90 -0.97
C TRP A 110 -10.95 1.60 0.29
N GLN A 111 -9.95 2.42 0.66
CA GLN A 111 -9.29 2.26 1.97
C GLN A 111 -10.07 2.94 3.13
N HIS A 112 -11.21 3.57 2.86
CA HIS A 112 -12.08 4.15 3.90
C HIS A 112 -12.92 3.09 4.63
N TYR A 113 -13.15 1.94 3.99
CA TYR A 113 -14.14 0.97 4.45
C TYR A 113 -13.61 0.09 5.60
N GLY A 114 -14.50 -0.22 6.53
CA GLY A 114 -14.27 -1.16 7.62
C GLY A 114 -13.50 -0.61 8.83
N PRO A 115 -13.27 -1.45 9.86
CA PRO A 115 -12.69 -1.06 11.16
C PRO A 115 -11.30 -0.40 11.08
N LEU A 116 -10.56 -0.71 10.01
CA LEU A 116 -9.20 -0.21 9.75
C LEU A 116 -9.17 0.99 8.80
N GLY A 117 -10.35 1.50 8.44
CA GLY A 117 -10.53 2.54 7.45
C GLY A 117 -9.77 3.84 7.75
N ARG A 118 -9.53 4.59 6.69
CA ARG A 118 -8.90 5.93 6.71
C ARG A 118 -9.51 6.85 7.75
N GLU A 119 -8.65 7.53 8.48
CA GLU A 119 -9.04 8.68 9.30
C GLU A 119 -9.14 9.97 8.47
N GLY A 120 -9.94 10.92 8.95
CA GLY A 120 -10.38 12.07 8.16
C GLY A 120 -9.51 13.32 8.21
N ILE A 121 -8.33 13.30 8.83
CA ILE A 121 -7.43 14.46 8.87
C ILE A 121 -6.37 14.38 7.78
N HIS A 122 -5.56 13.32 7.76
CA HIS A 122 -4.46 13.10 6.81
C HIS A 122 -4.68 11.86 5.92
N GLY A 123 -5.83 11.17 6.05
CA GLY A 123 -6.13 9.98 5.25
C GLY A 123 -5.35 8.74 5.67
N LEU A 124 -4.88 8.70 6.93
CA LEU A 124 -4.05 7.61 7.44
C LEU A 124 -4.85 6.31 7.61
N THR A 125 -4.30 5.18 7.16
CA THR A 125 -4.80 3.82 7.41
C THR A 125 -4.02 3.15 8.55
N LYS A 126 -4.70 2.34 9.39
CA LYS A 126 -4.02 1.56 10.44
C LYS A 126 -3.13 0.49 9.79
N GLU A 127 -1.91 0.35 10.28
CA GLU A 127 -0.89 -0.55 9.73
C GLU A 127 -0.62 -1.72 10.69
N ALA A 128 0.52 -1.74 11.37
CA ALA A 128 0.97 -2.83 12.24
C ALA A 128 1.25 -2.35 13.68
N GLN A 129 1.30 -3.31 14.61
CA GLN A 129 1.68 -3.01 15.99
C GLN A 129 3.21 -2.91 16.09
N ILE A 130 3.70 -1.87 16.77
CA ILE A 130 5.11 -1.79 17.14
C ILE A 130 5.31 -2.65 18.39
N GLN A 131 6.16 -3.67 18.28
CA GLN A 131 6.49 -4.57 19.38
C GLN A 131 7.53 -3.97 20.32
N VAL A 132 7.55 -4.40 21.58
CA VAL A 132 8.55 -3.96 22.57
C VAL A 132 9.97 -4.24 22.05
N LYS A 133 10.85 -3.24 22.18
CA LYS A 133 12.23 -3.25 21.69
C LYS A 133 12.42 -3.43 20.17
N GLN A 134 11.36 -3.27 19.38
CA GLN A 134 11.47 -3.35 17.91
C GLN A 134 12.28 -2.17 17.35
N LEU A 135 12.03 -0.95 17.83
CA LEU A 135 12.65 0.27 17.31
C LEU A 135 13.95 0.63 18.03
N ALA A 136 14.04 0.33 19.33
CA ALA A 136 15.23 0.61 20.12
C ALA A 136 15.28 -0.30 21.35
N SER A 137 16.48 -0.63 21.85
CA SER A 137 16.63 -1.41 23.09
C SER A 137 16.02 -0.73 24.32
N THR A 138 15.88 0.60 24.27
CA THR A 138 15.26 1.45 25.29
C THR A 138 13.73 1.53 25.20
N GLN A 139 13.14 1.09 24.09
CA GLN A 139 11.68 1.13 23.87
C GLN A 139 10.98 0.06 24.72
N THR A 140 10.27 0.48 25.78
CA THR A 140 9.65 -0.42 26.77
C THR A 140 8.18 -0.72 26.51
N ALA A 141 7.48 0.11 25.75
CA ALA A 141 6.05 -0.03 25.46
C ALA A 141 5.81 -0.45 24.00
N THR A 142 4.65 -1.05 23.73
CA THR A 142 4.15 -1.23 22.35
C THR A 142 3.62 0.09 21.79
N GLY A 143 3.45 0.15 20.48
CA GLY A 143 2.84 1.28 19.79
C GLY A 143 2.01 0.82 18.60
N GLN A 144 1.57 1.78 17.80
CA GLN A 144 0.79 1.51 16.60
C GLN A 144 1.23 2.42 15.46
N THR A 145 1.09 1.89 14.24
CA THR A 145 1.50 2.60 13.03
C THR A 145 0.33 2.91 12.14
N TYR A 146 0.48 4.03 11.44
CA TYR A 146 -0.48 4.61 10.54
C TYR A 146 0.24 5.09 9.30
N ALA A 147 -0.39 4.99 8.13
CA ALA A 147 0.26 5.40 6.90
C ALA A 147 -0.67 5.99 5.87
N VAL A 148 -0.11 6.78 4.97
CA VAL A 148 -0.78 7.26 3.76
C VAL A 148 0.12 6.96 2.56
N GLY A 149 -0.47 6.34 1.53
CA GLY A 149 0.21 5.95 0.30
C GLY A 149 -0.34 6.71 -0.89
N ILE A 150 0.55 7.19 -1.75
CA ILE A 150 0.26 7.98 -2.94
C ILE A 150 0.96 7.40 -4.17
N TYR A 151 0.33 7.56 -5.33
CA TYR A 151 0.80 7.08 -6.62
C TYR A 151 0.98 8.28 -7.55
N ASN A 152 2.06 8.29 -8.33
CA ASN A 152 2.19 9.26 -9.41
C ASN A 152 1.10 9.03 -10.49
N ASP A 153 0.96 9.99 -11.39
CA ASP A 153 0.06 9.91 -12.54
C ASP A 153 0.18 8.60 -13.36
N ILE A 154 1.39 8.10 -13.58
CA ILE A 154 1.63 6.84 -14.32
C ILE A 154 0.95 5.66 -13.61
N GLY A 155 1.16 5.51 -12.30
CA GLY A 155 0.50 4.46 -11.52
C GLY A 155 -1.00 4.69 -11.38
N ALA A 156 -1.40 5.95 -11.21
CA ALA A 156 -2.78 6.36 -11.07
C ALA A 156 -3.63 6.07 -12.31
N TYR A 157 -3.04 6.12 -13.51
CA TYR A 157 -3.71 5.67 -14.73
C TYR A 157 -4.14 4.19 -14.63
N THR A 158 -3.24 3.31 -14.19
CA THR A 158 -3.57 1.88 -13.97
C THR A 158 -4.66 1.72 -12.92
N ILE A 159 -4.62 2.50 -11.82
CA ILE A 159 -5.71 2.50 -10.82
C ILE A 159 -7.04 2.89 -11.46
N GLY A 160 -7.05 3.96 -12.26
CA GLY A 160 -8.23 4.42 -12.99
C GLY A 160 -8.78 3.39 -13.98
N GLN A 161 -7.93 2.55 -14.58
CA GLN A 161 -8.39 1.45 -15.43
C GLN A 161 -9.06 0.32 -14.62
N VAL A 162 -8.46 -0.10 -13.50
CA VAL A 162 -9.06 -1.11 -12.61
C VAL A 162 -10.45 -0.65 -12.15
N TRP A 163 -10.58 0.61 -11.78
CA TRP A 163 -11.81 1.18 -11.22
C TRP A 163 -12.68 1.93 -12.24
N LYS A 164 -12.44 1.72 -13.55
CA LYS A 164 -13.14 2.42 -14.62
C LYS A 164 -14.65 2.23 -14.55
N ASP A 165 -15.09 1.01 -14.25
CA ASP A 165 -16.45 0.73 -13.79
C ASP A 165 -16.44 0.66 -12.26
N PRO A 166 -16.96 1.68 -11.54
CA PRO A 166 -16.93 1.72 -10.09
C PRO A 166 -17.79 0.61 -9.44
N ASN A 167 -18.70 -0.02 -10.20
CA ASN A 167 -19.56 -1.11 -9.72
C ASN A 167 -19.00 -2.51 -10.03
N ASN A 168 -17.96 -2.58 -10.87
CA ASN A 168 -17.34 -3.83 -11.32
C ASN A 168 -15.84 -3.62 -11.61
N PRO A 169 -15.01 -3.46 -10.57
CA PRO A 169 -13.58 -3.24 -10.75
C PRO A 169 -12.89 -4.46 -11.37
N ASP A 170 -11.96 -4.21 -12.29
CA ASP A 170 -11.29 -5.24 -13.09
C ASP A 170 -9.79 -5.34 -12.73
N PRO A 171 -9.38 -6.33 -11.90
CA PRO A 171 -7.98 -6.54 -11.53
C PRO A 171 -7.09 -7.00 -12.69
N SER A 172 -7.64 -7.34 -13.86
CA SER A 172 -6.84 -7.77 -15.01
C SER A 172 -5.95 -6.66 -15.56
N HIS A 173 -6.22 -5.38 -15.22
CA HIS A 173 -5.35 -4.26 -15.55
C HIS A 173 -4.02 -4.24 -14.76
N THR A 174 -3.94 -4.98 -13.66
CA THR A 174 -2.70 -5.20 -12.89
C THR A 174 -2.18 -6.63 -13.00
N ALA A 175 -2.87 -7.52 -13.71
CA ALA A 175 -2.49 -8.92 -13.86
C ALA A 175 -2.00 -9.23 -15.27
N GLN A 176 -1.11 -10.21 -15.40
CA GLN A 176 -0.56 -10.62 -16.69
C GLN A 176 -1.66 -10.87 -17.74
N PRO A 177 -1.50 -10.38 -18.98
CA PRO A 177 -0.27 -9.80 -19.54
C PRO A 177 0.00 -8.33 -19.16
N ASN A 178 -0.89 -7.71 -18.37
CA ASN A 178 -0.73 -6.34 -17.87
C ASN A 178 0.05 -6.30 -16.54
N SER A 179 0.40 -5.09 -16.11
CA SER A 179 0.99 -4.74 -14.81
C SER A 179 0.85 -3.22 -14.63
N PHE A 180 1.25 -2.66 -13.49
CA PHE A 180 1.48 -1.22 -13.42
C PHE A 180 2.49 -0.81 -14.49
N ALA A 181 2.27 0.36 -15.09
CA ALA A 181 3.11 0.85 -16.17
C ALA A 181 4.53 1.18 -15.68
N ASN A 182 5.52 0.95 -16.53
CA ASN A 182 6.91 1.36 -16.29
C ASN A 182 6.96 2.86 -15.95
N GLY A 183 7.67 3.25 -14.88
CA GLY A 183 7.61 4.64 -14.40
C GLY A 183 6.64 4.87 -13.26
N THR A 184 5.82 3.89 -12.88
CA THR A 184 4.98 3.98 -11.67
C THR A 184 5.86 4.18 -10.45
N VAL A 185 5.52 5.17 -9.63
CA VAL A 185 6.16 5.43 -8.34
C VAL A 185 5.08 5.49 -7.27
N VAL A 186 5.27 4.71 -6.23
CA VAL A 186 4.47 4.71 -5.01
C VAL A 186 5.33 5.30 -3.90
N CYS A 187 4.79 6.28 -3.18
CA CYS A 187 5.41 6.83 -1.99
C CYS A 187 4.46 6.61 -0.82
N LYS A 188 4.97 6.16 0.32
CA LYS A 188 4.15 5.89 1.49
C LYS A 188 4.83 6.48 2.72
N ALA A 189 4.18 7.45 3.36
CA ALA A 189 4.65 7.99 4.63
C ALA A 189 4.00 7.20 5.78
N LEU A 190 4.81 6.82 6.77
CA LEU A 190 4.38 6.06 7.93
C LEU A 190 4.67 6.87 9.20
N PHE A 191 3.71 6.84 10.11
CA PHE A 191 3.72 7.55 11.37
C PHE A 191 3.49 6.58 12.53
N ALA A 192 4.11 6.87 13.66
CA ALA A 192 4.02 6.08 14.88
C ALA A 192 3.36 6.86 16.01
N ASP A 193 2.41 6.21 16.68
CA ASP A 193 1.94 6.56 18.01
C ASP A 193 2.64 5.66 19.02
N ILE A 194 3.64 6.22 19.69
CA ILE A 194 4.56 5.53 20.61
C ILE A 194 5.12 6.53 21.63
N ASP A 195 5.58 6.05 22.78
CA ASP A 195 6.38 6.86 23.70
C ASP A 195 7.76 7.18 23.10
N ARG A 196 7.84 8.35 22.47
CA ARG A 196 9.03 8.86 21.79
C ARG A 196 10.23 9.06 22.72
N SER A 197 10.02 9.25 24.03
CA SER A 197 11.14 9.41 24.97
C SER A 197 12.00 8.15 25.08
N THR A 198 11.46 7.00 24.67
CA THR A 198 12.12 5.70 24.69
C THR A 198 12.69 5.28 23.33
N VAL A 199 12.51 6.09 22.29
CA VAL A 199 12.96 5.83 20.91
C VAL A 199 13.88 6.97 20.45
N PRO A 200 15.21 6.89 20.70
CA PRO A 200 16.11 8.03 20.57
C PRO A 200 16.14 8.71 19.19
N PHE A 201 15.97 7.95 18.11
CA PHE A 201 16.00 8.51 16.75
C PHE A 201 14.76 9.35 16.41
N LEU A 202 13.68 9.26 17.21
CA LEU A 202 12.49 10.13 17.11
C LEU A 202 12.65 11.46 17.84
N ALA A 203 13.89 11.90 18.09
CA ALA A 203 14.17 13.29 18.47
C ALA A 203 13.64 14.26 17.41
N ASN A 204 13.21 15.47 17.79
CA ASN A 204 12.74 16.50 16.87
C ASN A 204 11.79 15.99 15.77
N PRO A 205 10.71 15.26 16.08
CA PRO A 205 9.92 14.57 15.05
C PRO A 205 9.09 15.55 14.22
N VAL A 206 8.85 15.21 12.95
CA VAL A 206 7.70 15.75 12.21
C VAL A 206 6.45 15.12 12.82
N LEU A 207 5.51 15.96 13.27
CA LEU A 207 4.28 15.53 13.91
C LEU A 207 3.07 15.90 13.08
N TRP A 208 2.14 14.96 13.03
CA TRP A 208 0.78 15.19 12.55
C TRP A 208 -0.21 14.87 13.65
N GLN A 209 -1.36 15.53 13.63
CA GLN A 209 -2.49 15.16 14.47
C GLN A 209 -3.40 14.24 13.67
N GLY A 210 -3.55 12.98 14.10
CA GLY A 210 -4.42 12.00 13.46
C GLY A 210 -5.64 11.67 14.31
N TYR A 211 -6.76 11.32 13.66
CA TYR A 211 -7.92 10.73 14.34
C TYR A 211 -7.81 9.20 14.40
N ILE A 212 -6.96 8.74 15.32
CA ILE A 212 -6.49 7.36 15.40
C ILE A 212 -7.02 6.63 16.64
N THR A 213 -6.81 5.32 16.73
CA THR A 213 -7.33 4.54 17.86
C THR A 213 -6.55 4.76 19.14
N ASP A 214 -7.19 4.59 20.29
CA ASP A 214 -6.54 4.80 21.60
C ASP A 214 -5.26 3.99 21.77
N THR A 215 -5.36 2.71 21.40
CA THR A 215 -4.33 1.67 21.36
C THR A 215 -4.50 0.85 20.09
N PHE A 216 -3.54 -0.02 19.78
CA PHE A 216 -3.59 -0.85 18.57
C PHE A 216 -4.88 -1.68 18.43
N THR A 217 -5.33 -2.29 19.53
CA THR A 217 -6.51 -3.16 19.59
C THR A 217 -7.81 -2.42 19.97
N SER A 218 -7.77 -1.09 20.13
CA SER A 218 -8.98 -0.32 20.39
C SER A 218 -9.77 -0.07 19.10
N ALA A 219 -11.10 -0.06 19.22
CA ALA A 219 -12.01 0.47 18.21
C ALA A 219 -12.29 1.98 18.40
N ASN A 220 -12.10 2.49 19.62
CA ASN A 220 -12.32 3.91 19.94
C ASN A 220 -11.20 4.77 19.36
N ARG A 221 -11.58 5.93 18.83
CA ARG A 221 -10.67 6.90 18.21
C ARG A 221 -10.66 8.23 18.96
N LYS A 222 -9.51 8.89 18.94
CA LYS A 222 -9.33 10.25 19.44
C LYS A 222 -8.23 10.97 18.67
N LEU A 223 -8.18 12.30 18.80
CA LEU A 223 -7.07 13.09 18.29
C LEU A 223 -5.80 12.73 19.07
N LYS A 224 -4.75 12.30 18.35
CA LYS A 224 -3.42 12.04 18.92
C LYS A 224 -2.35 12.54 17.97
N ASP A 225 -1.23 12.96 18.53
CA ASP A 225 -0.03 13.22 17.73
C ASP A 225 0.60 11.90 17.30
N VAL A 226 0.98 11.83 16.02
CA VAL A 226 1.74 10.73 15.44
C VAL A 226 3.03 11.28 14.83
N ALA A 227 4.15 10.57 15.03
CA ALA A 227 5.47 11.01 14.58
C ALA A 227 5.89 10.29 13.31
N LEU A 228 6.38 11.03 12.30
CA LEU A 228 6.97 10.45 11.10
C LEU A 228 8.10 9.50 11.50
N ILE A 229 7.99 8.23 11.09
CA ILE A 229 8.95 7.18 11.48
C ILE A 229 9.64 6.56 10.27
N GLN A 230 8.94 6.48 9.14
CA GLN A 230 9.41 5.78 7.95
C GLN A 230 8.77 6.39 6.71
N MET A 231 9.46 6.28 5.58
CA MET A 231 8.85 6.46 4.27
C MET A 231 9.28 5.31 3.37
N ASP A 232 8.35 4.71 2.64
CA ASP A 232 8.65 3.68 1.65
C ASP A 232 8.48 4.24 0.24
N VAL A 233 9.26 3.69 -0.68
CA VAL A 233 9.12 3.91 -2.11
C VAL A 233 9.07 2.57 -2.85
N ALA A 234 8.15 2.43 -3.80
CA ALA A 234 8.15 1.33 -4.76
C ALA A 234 8.14 1.91 -6.18
N VAL A 235 9.06 1.45 -7.02
CA VAL A 235 9.23 1.94 -8.39
C VAL A 235 9.11 0.79 -9.37
N ARG A 236 8.16 0.89 -10.29
CA ARG A 236 8.02 -0.05 -11.40
C ARG A 236 9.07 0.26 -12.45
N ASP A 237 10.02 -0.65 -12.62
CA ASP A 237 11.11 -0.54 -13.59
C ASP A 237 11.28 -1.85 -14.36
N THR A 238 10.94 -1.85 -15.64
CA THR A 238 11.02 -3.04 -16.51
C THR A 238 12.44 -3.54 -16.75
N ARG A 239 13.46 -2.75 -16.38
CA ARG A 239 14.86 -3.21 -16.41
C ARG A 239 15.14 -4.24 -15.32
N ILE A 240 14.33 -4.31 -14.25
CA ILE A 240 14.40 -5.37 -13.24
C ILE A 240 13.62 -6.59 -13.77
N ALA A 241 14.32 -7.59 -14.28
CA ALA A 241 13.69 -8.71 -14.99
C ALA A 241 12.96 -9.68 -14.06
N GLU A 242 13.46 -9.85 -12.83
CA GLU A 242 13.02 -10.89 -11.91
C GLU A 242 11.70 -10.54 -11.21
N THR A 243 11.48 -9.27 -10.92
CA THR A 243 10.31 -8.77 -10.18
C THR A 243 9.60 -7.62 -10.88
N GLY A 244 10.29 -6.85 -11.73
CA GLY A 244 9.77 -5.62 -12.32
C GLY A 244 9.70 -4.43 -11.36
N TRP A 245 10.11 -4.59 -10.10
CA TRP A 245 9.95 -3.58 -9.06
C TRP A 245 11.23 -3.37 -8.26
N ILE A 246 11.43 -2.11 -7.85
CA ILE A 246 12.48 -1.70 -6.92
C ILE A 246 11.77 -1.15 -5.68
N PHE A 247 12.03 -1.75 -4.53
CA PHE A 247 11.52 -1.31 -3.24
C PHE A 247 12.63 -0.63 -2.46
N GLY A 248 12.33 0.50 -1.84
CA GLY A 248 13.24 1.24 -0.98
C GLY A 248 12.51 1.69 0.27
N THR A 249 13.24 1.84 1.37
CA THR A 249 12.69 2.36 2.63
C THR A 249 13.67 3.34 3.27
N PHE A 250 13.11 4.33 3.94
CA PHE A 250 13.80 5.38 4.67
C PHE A 250 13.32 5.35 6.12
N GLN A 251 14.25 5.50 7.05
CA GLN A 251 13.97 5.60 8.48
C GLN A 251 14.20 7.05 8.92
N TYR A 252 13.32 7.55 9.78
CA TYR A 252 13.52 8.85 10.41
C TYR A 252 14.70 8.80 11.39
N ASN A 253 15.59 9.80 11.32
CA ASN A 253 16.60 10.07 12.34
C ASN A 253 16.69 11.58 12.58
N GLY A 254 16.00 12.07 13.61
CA GLY A 254 15.91 13.49 13.90
C GLY A 254 17.19 14.14 14.43
N ALA A 255 18.23 13.36 14.69
CA ALA A 255 19.56 13.88 15.02
C ALA A 255 20.26 14.47 13.78
N MET A 256 19.85 14.09 12.55
CA MET A 256 20.55 14.49 11.32
C MET A 256 20.50 15.99 11.05
N SER A 257 19.32 16.60 11.19
CA SER A 257 19.17 18.06 11.01
C SER A 257 19.01 18.83 12.32
N GLY A 258 18.78 18.16 13.45
CA GLY A 258 18.53 18.79 14.75
C GLY A 258 17.18 19.54 14.83
N LYS A 259 16.30 19.39 13.85
CA LYS A 259 14.96 20.00 13.80
C LYS A 259 13.94 19.06 13.16
N ALA A 260 12.65 19.34 13.34
CA ALA A 260 11.60 18.64 12.61
C ALA A 260 11.74 18.90 11.10
N SER A 261 12.06 17.86 10.34
CA SER A 261 12.20 17.93 8.88
C SER A 261 12.03 16.57 8.24
N TRP A 262 11.43 16.54 7.05
CA TRP A 262 11.40 15.37 6.17
C TRP A 262 12.81 14.98 5.67
N ASP A 263 13.78 15.89 5.74
CA ASP A 263 15.19 15.61 5.41
C ASP A 263 15.83 14.57 6.35
N ASN A 264 15.24 14.37 7.53
CA ASN A 264 15.68 13.35 8.48
C ASN A 264 15.31 11.92 8.05
N LEU A 265 14.63 11.73 6.92
CA LEU A 265 14.43 10.42 6.30
C LEU A 265 15.74 9.95 5.65
N VAL A 266 16.45 9.08 6.37
CA VAL A 266 17.71 8.47 5.97
C VAL A 266 17.43 7.13 5.28
N PRO A 267 18.02 6.84 4.11
CA PRO A 267 17.79 5.57 3.43
C PRO A 267 18.24 4.38 4.29
N VAL A 268 17.38 3.39 4.51
CA VAL A 268 17.76 2.09 5.08
C VAL A 268 18.42 1.23 4.01
N GLY A 269 17.85 1.22 2.80
CA GLY A 269 18.36 0.43 1.70
C GLY A 269 17.36 0.29 0.55
N VAL A 270 17.72 -0.59 -0.39
CA VAL A 270 16.95 -0.89 -1.60
C VAL A 270 16.98 -2.39 -1.89
N MET A 271 15.89 -2.93 -2.43
CA MET A 271 15.79 -4.31 -2.89
C MET A 271 15.09 -4.39 -4.24
N TRP A 272 15.50 -5.36 -5.06
CA TRP A 272 14.92 -5.64 -6.38
C TRP A 272 14.65 -7.13 -6.60
N GLY A 273 14.86 -7.94 -5.56
CA GLY A 273 14.55 -9.35 -5.49
C GLY A 273 14.70 -9.89 -4.06
N ASN A 274 14.43 -11.17 -3.88
CA ASN A 274 14.38 -11.87 -2.60
C ASN A 274 15.52 -12.89 -2.41
N ASP A 275 16.49 -13.03 -3.32
CA ASP A 275 17.60 -13.98 -3.20
C ASP A 275 17.12 -15.39 -2.76
N PRO A 276 16.31 -16.11 -3.57
CA PRO A 276 15.59 -17.32 -3.14
C PRO A 276 16.51 -18.49 -2.72
N GLN A 277 17.80 -18.43 -3.05
CA GLN A 277 18.78 -19.45 -2.68
C GLN A 277 19.42 -19.21 -1.30
N VAL A 278 19.24 -18.02 -0.71
CA VAL A 278 19.80 -17.67 0.61
C VAL A 278 18.78 -18.00 1.68
N THR A 279 18.92 -19.18 2.30
CA THR A 279 17.91 -19.80 3.19
C THR A 279 18.24 -19.74 4.68
N SER A 280 19.40 -19.20 5.07
CA SER A 280 19.78 -19.11 6.49
C SER A 280 18.90 -18.12 7.26
N ASN A 281 18.97 -18.15 8.59
CA ASN A 281 18.29 -17.20 9.49
C ASN A 281 19.28 -16.43 10.37
N GLU A 282 20.57 -16.51 10.05
CA GLU A 282 21.66 -16.10 10.93
C GLU A 282 21.68 -14.59 11.21
N TYR A 283 21.16 -13.79 10.29
CA TYR A 283 21.17 -12.33 10.36
C TYR A 283 19.87 -11.72 10.90
N THR A 284 18.81 -12.52 11.12
CA THR A 284 17.55 -12.03 11.68
C THR A 284 17.76 -11.50 13.11
N ASN A 285 17.37 -10.26 13.36
CA ASN A 285 17.62 -9.53 14.62
C ASN A 285 16.43 -8.62 15.02
N PRO A 286 15.31 -9.19 15.49
CA PRO A 286 14.06 -8.43 15.71
C PRO A 286 14.14 -7.36 16.81
N GLN A 287 15.13 -7.42 17.70
CA GLN A 287 15.40 -6.42 18.73
C GLN A 287 16.83 -5.91 18.56
N PRO A 288 17.05 -4.94 17.66
CA PRO A 288 18.38 -4.57 17.18
C PRO A 288 19.14 -3.72 18.21
N THR A 289 20.34 -4.15 18.59
CA THR A 289 21.38 -3.27 19.17
C THR A 289 22.41 -2.82 18.13
N GLN A 290 22.40 -3.48 16.97
CA GLN A 290 23.13 -3.13 15.76
C GLN A 290 22.32 -3.63 14.55
N THR A 291 22.51 -3.01 13.39
CA THR A 291 21.96 -3.49 12.11
C THR A 291 22.81 -4.64 11.58
N ARG A 292 22.21 -5.82 11.36
CA ARG A 292 22.93 -7.02 10.89
C ARG A 292 22.76 -7.20 9.38
N ILE A 293 23.78 -6.83 8.62
CA ILE A 293 23.76 -6.89 7.14
C ILE A 293 24.30 -8.23 6.65
N ASN A 294 23.51 -8.95 5.84
CA ASN A 294 23.90 -10.21 5.24
C ASN A 294 24.56 -10.00 3.87
N LYS A 295 25.87 -10.26 3.79
CA LYS A 295 26.65 -10.10 2.55
C LYS A 295 26.36 -11.15 1.48
N ALA A 296 25.67 -12.24 1.81
CA ALA A 296 25.28 -13.27 0.85
C ALA A 296 24.11 -12.82 -0.04
N LEU A 297 23.31 -11.85 0.40
CA LEU A 297 22.23 -11.27 -0.41
C LEU A 297 22.82 -10.42 -1.53
N GLN A 298 22.35 -10.64 -2.76
CA GLN A 298 22.79 -9.95 -3.97
C GLN A 298 21.66 -9.15 -4.64
N GLN A 299 20.42 -9.28 -4.17
CA GLN A 299 19.25 -8.54 -4.65
C GLN A 299 18.72 -7.52 -3.64
N THR A 300 19.55 -7.17 -2.66
CA THR A 300 19.31 -6.16 -1.62
C THR A 300 20.63 -5.44 -1.33
N ALA A 301 20.57 -4.12 -1.18
CA ALA A 301 21.68 -3.28 -0.74
C ALA A 301 21.25 -2.46 0.48
N ILE A 302 21.98 -2.58 1.59
CA ILE A 302 21.65 -1.92 2.87
C ILE A 302 22.69 -0.84 3.17
N ASN A 303 22.20 0.30 3.61
CA ASN A 303 23.04 1.38 4.09
C ASN A 303 23.74 0.96 5.40
N ALA A 304 25.07 0.93 5.37
CA ALA A 304 25.90 0.49 6.49
C ALA A 304 26.44 1.66 7.33
N ASP A 305 26.11 2.91 6.99
CA ASP A 305 26.64 4.08 7.69
C ASP A 305 25.90 4.33 9.01
N THR A 306 26.53 3.87 10.09
CA THR A 306 26.01 4.01 11.47
C THR A 306 26.04 5.44 12.00
N ARG A 307 26.62 6.40 11.26
CA ARG A 307 26.58 7.83 11.61
C ARG A 307 25.25 8.46 11.22
N GLU A 308 24.57 7.92 10.21
CA GLU A 308 23.27 8.41 9.75
C GLU A 308 22.10 7.50 10.14
N LEU A 309 22.31 6.19 10.21
CA LEU A 309 21.28 5.24 10.64
C LEU A 309 21.52 4.75 12.08
N PRO A 310 20.52 4.85 12.96
CA PRO A 310 20.57 4.15 14.24
C PRO A 310 20.51 2.63 14.01
N PRO A 311 20.87 1.81 15.04
CA PRO A 311 20.60 0.38 15.02
C PRO A 311 19.14 0.10 14.66
N THR A 312 18.93 -0.69 13.62
CA THR A 312 17.60 -1.05 13.13
C THR A 312 17.56 -2.52 12.74
N HIS A 313 16.39 -3.14 12.86
CA HIS A 313 16.23 -4.49 12.36
C HIS A 313 16.05 -4.40 10.85
N LEU A 314 16.35 -5.50 10.18
CA LEU A 314 16.01 -5.67 8.78
C LEU A 314 14.89 -6.71 8.68
N GLY A 315 14.56 -7.07 7.46
CA GLY A 315 13.73 -8.23 7.18
C GLY A 315 14.48 -9.54 7.43
N TRP A 316 13.80 -10.63 7.13
CA TRP A 316 14.28 -11.98 7.36
C TRP A 316 15.64 -12.20 6.72
N ASN A 317 16.59 -12.61 7.56
CA ASN A 317 17.97 -12.86 7.21
C ASN A 317 18.71 -11.66 6.58
N GLY A 318 18.31 -10.43 6.91
CA GLY A 318 18.98 -9.20 6.48
C GLY A 318 18.46 -8.60 5.17
N ARG A 319 17.34 -9.10 4.62
CA ARG A 319 16.67 -8.48 3.45
C ARG A 319 16.09 -7.12 3.83
N LEU A 320 15.89 -6.24 2.84
CA LEU A 320 15.32 -4.93 3.11
C LEU A 320 13.91 -5.06 3.71
N ASN A 321 13.70 -4.33 4.80
CA ASN A 321 12.40 -4.11 5.42
C ASN A 321 12.45 -2.81 6.21
N GLY A 322 11.31 -2.18 6.43
CA GLY A 322 11.24 -0.95 7.23
C GLY A 322 11.32 -1.23 8.74
N PRO A 323 11.70 -0.22 9.55
CA PRO A 323 11.79 -0.34 11.01
C PRO A 323 10.48 -0.71 11.73
N VAL A 324 9.32 -0.49 11.11
CA VAL A 324 8.03 -0.89 11.70
C VAL A 324 7.44 -2.17 11.11
N ASP A 325 8.11 -2.76 10.12
CA ASP A 325 7.64 -3.96 9.44
C ASP A 325 8.02 -5.24 10.19
N ASN A 326 7.44 -6.38 9.82
CA ASN A 326 7.72 -7.64 10.49
C ASN A 326 9.15 -8.15 10.17
N PRO A 327 10.05 -8.34 11.15
CA PRO A 327 11.44 -8.72 10.93
C PRO A 327 11.64 -10.13 10.32
N ASN A 328 10.56 -10.90 10.18
CA ASN A 328 10.57 -12.21 9.51
C ASN A 328 9.95 -12.18 8.09
N SER A 329 9.79 -11.00 7.50
CA SER A 329 9.42 -10.81 6.09
C SER A 329 10.45 -9.92 5.38
N SER A 330 10.14 -9.41 4.20
CA SER A 330 10.84 -8.34 3.49
C SER A 330 9.80 -7.52 2.72
N CYS A 331 10.15 -6.32 2.24
CA CYS A 331 9.18 -5.52 1.49
C CYS A 331 8.62 -6.31 0.29
N LEU A 332 9.48 -6.90 -0.54
CA LEU A 332 9.04 -7.72 -1.68
C LEU A 332 8.32 -9.00 -1.24
N SER A 333 8.75 -9.66 -0.16
CA SER A 333 8.11 -10.89 0.33
C SER A 333 6.66 -10.65 0.75
N CYS A 334 6.42 -9.57 1.51
CA CYS A 334 5.09 -9.18 1.96
C CYS A 334 4.23 -8.70 0.79
N HIS A 335 4.77 -7.87 -0.10
CA HIS A 335 4.02 -7.31 -1.21
C HIS A 335 3.77 -8.32 -2.35
N ALA A 336 4.60 -9.36 -2.50
CA ALA A 336 4.40 -10.40 -3.51
C ALA A 336 3.05 -11.11 -3.38
N THR A 337 2.47 -11.13 -2.18
CA THR A 337 1.17 -11.76 -1.90
C THR A 337 -0.03 -10.92 -2.33
N ALA A 338 0.17 -9.75 -2.94
CA ALA A 338 -0.90 -8.85 -3.30
C ALA A 338 -1.66 -9.37 -4.53
N GLU A 339 -2.88 -9.88 -4.31
CA GLU A 339 -3.67 -10.54 -5.36
C GLU A 339 -5.18 -10.35 -5.18
N ALA A 340 -5.94 -10.62 -6.25
CA ALA A 340 -7.39 -10.55 -6.32
C ALA A 340 -7.96 -11.87 -6.88
N PRO A 341 -8.82 -12.60 -6.13
CA PRO A 341 -9.10 -12.39 -4.72
C PRO A 341 -7.84 -12.58 -3.86
N GLN A 342 -7.77 -11.91 -2.71
CA GLN A 342 -6.68 -12.09 -1.76
C GLN A 342 -6.81 -13.48 -1.11
N VAL A 343 -5.89 -14.39 -1.39
CA VAL A 343 -5.88 -15.76 -0.80
C VAL A 343 -4.57 -16.04 -0.09
N ALA A 344 -3.46 -15.52 -0.62
CA ALA A 344 -2.16 -15.60 0.00
C ALA A 344 -2.15 -14.87 1.34
N ILE A 345 -1.54 -15.51 2.34
CA ILE A 345 -1.27 -14.89 3.63
C ILE A 345 -0.01 -14.04 3.49
N MET A 346 -0.04 -12.79 3.96
CA MET A 346 1.03 -11.81 3.74
C MET A 346 2.39 -12.17 4.36
N ASN A 347 2.39 -13.00 5.39
CA ASN A 347 3.59 -13.40 6.10
C ASN A 347 3.47 -14.86 6.54
N PRO A 348 4.55 -15.68 6.40
CA PRO A 348 4.52 -17.08 6.83
C PRO A 348 4.21 -17.27 8.32
N LEU A 349 4.39 -16.24 9.16
CA LEU A 349 4.07 -16.29 10.60
C LEU A 349 2.59 -16.07 10.92
N PHE A 350 1.79 -15.59 9.97
CA PHE A 350 0.39 -15.26 10.21
C PHE A 350 -0.54 -16.48 10.09
N GLN A 351 0.00 -17.63 9.70
CA GLN A 351 -0.74 -18.88 9.69
C GLN A 351 -0.68 -19.59 11.05
N LYS A 352 -1.69 -20.39 11.37
CA LYS A 352 -1.79 -21.15 12.63
C LYS A 352 -0.56 -22.02 12.93
N ASN A 353 0.02 -22.63 11.89
CA ASN A 353 1.21 -23.48 11.99
C ASN A 353 2.30 -22.95 11.05
N PRO A 354 3.09 -21.93 11.45
CA PRO A 354 4.11 -21.32 10.61
C PRO A 354 5.13 -22.35 10.10
N PRO A 355 5.64 -22.21 8.86
CA PRO A 355 6.68 -23.11 8.38
C PRO A 355 8.00 -22.80 9.09
N LYS A 356 8.88 -23.79 9.21
CA LYS A 356 10.21 -23.57 9.79
C LYS A 356 10.98 -22.53 8.93
N PRO A 357 11.58 -21.48 9.52
CA PRO A 357 12.41 -20.53 8.78
C PRO A 357 13.48 -21.23 7.94
N GLY A 358 13.60 -20.82 6.68
CA GLY A 358 14.54 -21.41 5.71
C GLY A 358 14.10 -22.73 5.07
N SER A 359 12.98 -23.32 5.47
CA SER A 359 12.40 -24.49 4.78
C SER A 359 11.88 -24.13 3.39
N ALA A 360 11.70 -25.13 2.53
CA ALA A 360 11.13 -24.92 1.19
C ALA A 360 9.76 -24.21 1.23
N GLU A 361 8.94 -24.52 2.25
CA GLU A 361 7.64 -23.87 2.45
C GLU A 361 7.80 -22.39 2.82
N TRP A 362 8.70 -22.07 3.76
CA TRP A 362 9.03 -20.68 4.11
C TRP A 362 9.51 -19.88 2.90
N MET A 363 10.36 -20.50 2.08
CA MET A 363 10.94 -19.84 0.91
C MET A 363 9.92 -19.54 -0.20
N LYS A 364 8.66 -20.00 -0.11
CA LYS A 364 7.59 -19.53 -1.01
C LYS A 364 7.38 -18.03 -0.95
N TRP A 365 7.52 -17.43 0.23
CA TRP A 365 7.43 -15.99 0.43
C TRP A 365 8.65 -15.21 -0.04
N PHE A 366 9.76 -15.89 -0.34
CA PHE A 366 11.03 -15.27 -0.73
C PHE A 366 11.42 -15.65 -2.17
N GLN A 367 10.42 -15.90 -3.01
CA GLN A 367 10.59 -16.05 -4.45
C GLN A 367 10.64 -14.67 -5.13
N ASN A 368 11.20 -14.63 -6.34
CA ASN A 368 11.03 -13.49 -7.23
C ASN A 368 9.82 -13.77 -8.12
N ILE A 369 8.78 -12.95 -7.98
CA ILE A 369 7.55 -13.06 -8.77
C ILE A 369 7.57 -11.92 -9.78
N PRO A 370 7.55 -12.20 -11.10
CA PRO A 370 7.56 -11.14 -12.09
C PRO A 370 6.31 -10.26 -11.99
N ALA A 371 6.44 -8.97 -12.31
CA ALA A 371 5.33 -8.02 -12.28
C ALA A 371 4.08 -8.57 -12.99
N GLY A 372 2.91 -8.35 -12.40
CA GLY A 372 1.63 -8.87 -12.89
C GLY A 372 1.39 -10.37 -12.69
N HIS A 373 2.36 -11.16 -12.21
CA HIS A 373 2.11 -12.55 -11.79
C HIS A 373 1.63 -12.60 -10.34
N ALA A 374 0.71 -13.52 -10.06
CA ALA A 374 0.18 -13.69 -8.72
C ALA A 374 1.02 -14.66 -7.88
N PHE A 375 0.93 -14.53 -6.56
CA PHE A 375 1.54 -15.47 -5.62
C PHE A 375 0.86 -16.83 -5.66
N THR A 376 -0.47 -16.83 -5.64
CA THR A 376 -1.28 -18.05 -5.66
C THR A 376 -1.66 -18.38 -7.11
N PRO A 377 -1.37 -19.60 -7.62
CA PRO A 377 -1.86 -20.00 -8.92
C PRO A 377 -3.40 -19.93 -9.00
N GLY A 378 -3.93 -19.25 -10.02
CA GLY A 378 -5.36 -19.11 -10.26
C GLY A 378 -6.00 -17.84 -9.70
N THR A 379 -5.24 -16.98 -9.01
CA THR A 379 -5.65 -15.60 -8.67
C THR A 379 -5.08 -14.61 -9.70
N GLN A 380 -5.52 -13.36 -9.63
CA GLN A 380 -4.99 -12.26 -10.43
C GLN A 380 -4.04 -11.41 -9.59
N SER A 381 -2.88 -11.04 -10.13
CA SER A 381 -1.96 -10.16 -9.42
C SER A 381 -2.55 -8.76 -9.29
N THR A 382 -2.27 -8.12 -8.15
CA THR A 382 -2.40 -6.67 -8.01
C THR A 382 -1.02 -5.99 -8.10
N ASP A 383 -0.06 -6.70 -8.68
CA ASP A 383 1.28 -6.24 -9.05
C ASP A 383 1.99 -5.54 -7.90
N TYR A 384 2.16 -6.30 -6.81
CA TYR A 384 2.76 -5.85 -5.55
C TYR A 384 2.00 -4.73 -4.80
N SER A 385 0.84 -4.27 -5.27
CA SER A 385 0.03 -3.26 -4.58
C SER A 385 -0.95 -3.88 -3.59
N LEU A 386 -0.51 -4.03 -2.33
CA LEU A 386 -1.40 -4.43 -1.23
C LEU A 386 -2.57 -3.45 -1.01
N GLN A 387 -2.41 -2.17 -1.34
CA GLN A 387 -3.52 -1.22 -1.29
C GLN A 387 -4.57 -1.51 -2.36
N MET A 388 -4.16 -1.90 -3.58
CA MET A 388 -5.10 -2.32 -4.63
C MET A 388 -5.86 -3.58 -4.21
N SER A 389 -5.15 -4.61 -3.74
CA SER A 389 -5.78 -5.83 -3.21
C SER A 389 -6.76 -5.50 -2.07
N GLY A 390 -6.32 -4.71 -1.08
CA GLY A 390 -7.16 -4.31 0.05
C GLY A 390 -8.39 -3.51 -0.38
N GLY A 391 -8.25 -2.62 -1.37
CA GLY A 391 -9.36 -1.85 -1.93
C GLY A 391 -10.39 -2.74 -2.63
N LEU A 392 -9.95 -3.74 -3.39
CA LEU A 392 -10.82 -4.73 -4.02
C LEU A 392 -11.55 -5.58 -2.97
N VAL A 393 -10.83 -6.08 -1.95
CA VAL A 393 -11.43 -6.83 -0.83
C VAL A 393 -12.49 -5.98 -0.13
N ASN A 394 -12.19 -4.73 0.20
CA ASN A 394 -13.11 -3.81 0.85
C ASN A 394 -14.36 -3.53 0.01
N PHE A 395 -14.20 -3.29 -1.29
CA PHE A 395 -15.32 -3.11 -2.21
C PHE A 395 -16.23 -4.34 -2.24
N TYR A 396 -15.66 -5.54 -2.40
CA TYR A 396 -16.47 -6.76 -2.48
C TYR A 396 -17.12 -7.10 -1.13
N GLN A 397 -16.47 -6.81 -0.01
CA GLN A 397 -17.06 -6.94 1.32
C GLN A 397 -18.24 -5.97 1.48
N TRP A 398 -18.06 -4.68 1.18
CA TRP A 398 -19.13 -3.70 1.16
C TRP A 398 -20.29 -4.12 0.24
N LYS A 399 -19.98 -4.69 -0.93
CA LYS A 399 -20.99 -5.20 -1.86
C LYS A 399 -21.76 -6.39 -1.29
N CYS A 400 -21.11 -7.27 -0.52
CA CYS A 400 -21.81 -8.37 0.17
C CYS A 400 -22.68 -7.85 1.33
N ASP A 401 -22.18 -6.89 2.11
CA ASP A 401 -22.81 -6.44 3.36
C ASP A 401 -23.91 -5.40 3.14
N MET A 402 -23.67 -4.43 2.24
CA MET A 402 -24.45 -3.20 2.14
C MET A 402 -25.17 -3.01 0.79
N SER A 403 -24.78 -3.70 -0.29
CA SER A 403 -25.52 -3.61 -1.57
C SER A 403 -26.86 -4.39 -1.56
N GLY A 404 -27.27 -4.88 -0.39
CA GLY A 404 -28.63 -5.38 -0.12
C GLY A 404 -28.82 -6.88 -0.32
N ILE A 405 -29.77 -7.42 0.46
CA ILE A 405 -30.49 -8.65 0.13
C ILE A 405 -31.49 -8.26 -0.95
N TYR A 406 -31.33 -8.79 -2.16
CA TYR A 406 -32.26 -8.55 -3.25
C TYR A 406 -33.63 -9.18 -2.93
N ALA A 407 -34.67 -8.82 -3.68
CA ALA A 407 -36.04 -9.29 -3.46
C ALA A 407 -36.21 -10.83 -3.40
N ASP A 408 -35.24 -11.58 -3.92
CA ASP A 408 -35.17 -13.05 -3.85
C ASP A 408 -34.45 -13.60 -2.61
N GLY A 409 -34.15 -12.75 -1.61
CA GLY A 409 -33.50 -13.16 -0.37
C GLY A 409 -31.99 -13.42 -0.51
N SER A 410 -31.42 -13.26 -1.71
CA SER A 410 -29.99 -13.46 -1.96
C SER A 410 -29.24 -12.12 -1.84
N ASN A 411 -28.04 -12.08 -1.28
CA ASN A 411 -27.17 -10.90 -1.38
C ASN A 411 -26.38 -10.90 -2.70
N ALA A 412 -25.63 -9.83 -2.98
CA ALA A 412 -24.84 -9.71 -4.21
C ALA A 412 -23.87 -10.87 -4.41
N CYS A 413 -23.34 -11.42 -3.32
CA CYS A 413 -22.37 -12.50 -3.34
C CYS A 413 -23.03 -13.87 -3.59
N ALA A 414 -24.25 -14.12 -3.11
CA ALA A 414 -25.06 -15.29 -3.47
C ALA A 414 -25.45 -15.30 -4.96
N LYS A 415 -25.75 -14.11 -5.52
CA LYS A 415 -26.03 -13.97 -6.96
C LYS A 415 -24.78 -14.14 -7.81
N VAL A 416 -23.66 -13.55 -7.40
CA VAL A 416 -22.37 -13.68 -8.10
C VAL A 416 -21.78 -15.08 -7.96
N ALA A 417 -22.10 -15.84 -6.90
CA ALA A 417 -21.72 -17.26 -6.80
C ALA A 417 -22.31 -18.11 -7.96
N SER A 418 -23.49 -17.75 -8.48
CA SER A 418 -24.03 -18.38 -9.70
C SER A 418 -23.30 -17.94 -10.98
N MET A 419 -22.67 -16.76 -10.99
CA MET A 419 -21.79 -16.28 -12.07
C MET A 419 -20.34 -16.79 -11.93
N LYS A 420 -19.90 -17.20 -10.73
CA LYS A 420 -18.61 -17.89 -10.53
C LYS A 420 -18.53 -19.20 -11.33
N LEU A 421 -19.66 -19.86 -11.61
CA LEU A 421 -19.74 -20.98 -12.57
C LEU A 421 -19.35 -20.60 -14.01
N LYS A 422 -19.32 -19.31 -14.36
CA LYS A 422 -18.86 -18.80 -15.68
C LYS A 422 -17.46 -18.19 -15.67
N MET A 423 -16.93 -17.80 -14.50
CA MET A 423 -15.55 -17.30 -14.34
C MET A 423 -14.57 -18.38 -13.85
N SER A 424 -15.07 -19.52 -13.38
CA SER A 424 -14.26 -20.68 -12.99
C SER A 424 -14.72 -21.94 -13.71
N VAL A 425 -14.10 -22.19 -14.86
CA VAL A 425 -13.96 -23.53 -15.47
C VAL A 425 -12.58 -23.61 -16.15
N PRO A 426 -11.71 -24.59 -15.87
CA PRO A 426 -11.44 -25.24 -14.58
C PRO A 426 -9.93 -25.37 -14.28
N GLY A 427 -9.53 -25.10 -13.04
CA GLY A 427 -8.37 -25.76 -12.41
C GLY A 427 -8.89 -26.44 -11.15
N LYS A 428 -8.70 -27.76 -11.03
CA LYS A 428 -9.21 -28.61 -9.93
C LYS A 428 -8.53 -28.30 -8.57
N ALA A 429 -8.67 -27.09 -8.06
CA ALA A 429 -8.23 -26.73 -6.71
C ALA A 429 -9.45 -26.43 -5.84
N ALA A 430 -9.47 -27.00 -4.63
CA ALA A 430 -10.51 -26.73 -3.64
C ALA A 430 -10.61 -25.21 -3.37
N GLN A 431 -11.84 -24.70 -3.20
CA GLN A 431 -12.08 -23.28 -2.88
C GLN A 431 -11.35 -22.92 -1.58
N GLN A 432 -10.32 -22.09 -1.66
CA GLN A 432 -9.66 -21.54 -0.48
C GLN A 432 -10.46 -20.32 0.04
N PRO A 433 -10.55 -20.13 1.36
CA PRO A 433 -11.21 -18.95 1.93
C PRO A 433 -10.45 -17.68 1.54
N VAL A 434 -11.18 -16.68 1.08
CA VAL A 434 -10.65 -15.34 0.79
C VAL A 434 -10.09 -14.75 2.09
N GLN A 435 -8.82 -14.35 2.07
CA GLN A 435 -8.13 -13.67 3.16
C GLN A 435 -8.38 -12.15 3.04
N ARG A 436 -8.33 -11.44 4.16
CA ARG A 436 -8.21 -9.97 4.14
C ARG A 436 -6.74 -9.58 4.03
N VAL A 437 -6.46 -8.43 3.41
CA VAL A 437 -5.11 -7.83 3.46
C VAL A 437 -4.89 -7.33 4.89
N MET A 438 -4.21 -8.13 5.71
CA MET A 438 -3.96 -7.85 7.13
C MET A 438 -2.47 -7.75 7.39
N ARG A 439 -2.04 -6.60 7.91
CA ARG A 439 -0.62 -6.32 8.21
C ARG A 439 -0.18 -6.87 9.57
N ASP A 440 -1.15 -7.22 10.41
CA ASP A 440 -0.93 -7.84 11.73
C ASP A 440 -2.14 -8.74 12.07
N PRO A 441 -1.94 -10.02 12.45
CA PRO A 441 -3.03 -10.95 12.79
C PRO A 441 -3.88 -10.49 13.97
N SER A 442 -3.32 -9.71 14.91
CA SER A 442 -4.10 -9.23 16.06
C SER A 442 -5.20 -8.24 15.68
N LEU A 443 -5.22 -7.77 14.42
CA LEU A 443 -6.31 -6.98 13.88
C LEU A 443 -7.56 -7.80 13.54
N GLU A 444 -7.48 -9.13 13.45
CA GLU A 444 -8.65 -10.00 13.19
C GLU A 444 -9.76 -9.77 14.21
N GLN A 445 -9.41 -9.52 15.48
CA GLN A 445 -10.37 -9.25 16.55
C GLN A 445 -11.16 -7.95 16.37
N LEU A 446 -10.63 -6.99 15.60
CA LEU A 446 -11.35 -5.75 15.27
C LEU A 446 -12.31 -5.94 14.10
N LEU A 447 -12.23 -7.07 13.40
CA LEU A 447 -12.96 -7.38 12.19
C LEU A 447 -14.12 -8.36 12.40
N GLU A 448 -14.14 -9.03 13.56
CA GLU A 448 -15.25 -9.82 14.12
C GLU A 448 -16.20 -8.90 14.91
#